data_AF-A0A495XMW4-F1
#
_entry.id   AF-A0A495XMW4-F1
#
_cell.length_a   1.000
_cell.length_b   1.000
_cell.length_c   1.000
_cell.angle_alpha   90.00
_cell.angle_beta   90.00
_cell.angle_gamma   90.00
#
_symmetry.space_group_name_H-M   'P 1'
#
loop_
_entity.id
_entity.type
_entity.pdbx_description
1 polymer ?
#
loop_
_entity_poly.entity_id
_entity_poly.type
_entity_poly.pdbx_seq_one_letter_code
_entity_poly.pdbx_strand_id
1 'polypeptide(L)'
;MSGGFRVDPDELTWYASRLSEAADDLDRVLSTVDGPVGDLGPQGVTEAVEGLVVGWVARLRAVDLAGVAESVRAAGEAYRAADEWGRG
;
A
#
# COMPACT_ATOMS: atom_id res chain seq x y z
N MET A 1 5.56 -19.36 31.42
CA MET A 1 5.42 -19.91 30.06
C MET A 1 5.04 -18.76 29.14
N SER A 2 6.03 -18.11 28.53
CA SER A 2 5.78 -17.02 27.60
C SER A 2 5.24 -17.64 26.32
N GLY A 3 3.92 -17.63 26.16
CA GLY A 3 3.28 -17.89 24.87
C GLY A 3 3.67 -16.77 23.93
N GLY A 4 4.87 -16.86 23.36
CA GLY A 4 5.39 -15.89 22.42
C GLY A 4 4.47 -15.82 21.20
N PHE A 5 4.30 -14.61 20.68
CA PHE A 5 3.55 -14.35 19.46
C PHE A 5 4.09 -15.25 18.35
N ARG A 6 3.37 -16.32 18.00
CA ARG A 6 3.72 -17.20 16.88
C ARG A 6 3.24 -16.53 15.62
N VAL A 7 4.15 -15.84 14.94
CA VAL A 7 3.91 -15.34 13.59
C VAL A 7 4.43 -16.40 12.62
N ASP A 8 3.60 -16.78 11.66
CA ASP A 8 4.02 -17.61 10.53
C ASP A 8 4.70 -16.71 9.47
N PRO A 9 6.00 -16.92 9.16
CA PRO A 9 6.69 -16.15 8.12
C PRO A 9 6.04 -16.24 6.74
N ASP A 10 5.36 -17.34 6.43
CA ASP A 10 4.71 -17.52 5.13
C ASP A 10 3.42 -16.70 5.03
N GLU A 11 2.69 -16.53 6.14
CA GLU A 11 1.57 -15.59 6.23
C GLU A 11 2.03 -14.14 6.05
N LEU A 12 3.17 -13.77 6.62
CA LEU A 12 3.75 -12.43 6.40
C LEU A 12 4.16 -12.23 4.94
N THR A 13 4.80 -13.21 4.32
CA THR A 13 5.15 -13.15 2.89
C THR A 13 3.91 -13.01 2.01
N TRP A 14 2.85 -13.77 2.29
CA TRP A 14 1.58 -13.64 1.58
C TRP A 14 0.98 -12.23 1.75
N TYR A 15 0.95 -11.71 2.98
CA TYR A 15 0.39 -10.39 3.26
C TYR A 15 1.19 -9.26 2.58
N ALA A 16 2.52 -9.33 2.60
CA ALA A 16 3.38 -8.38 1.88
C ALA A 16 3.13 -8.37 0.37
N SER A 17 2.91 -9.54 -0.24
CA SER A 17 2.54 -9.65 -1.66
C SER A 17 1.21 -8.96 -1.95
N ARG A 18 0.19 -9.17 -1.11
CA ARG A 18 -1.12 -8.49 -1.25
C ARG A 18 -1.02 -6.98 -1.11
N LEU A 19 -0.17 -6.48 -0.22
CA LEU A 19 0.09 -5.04 -0.09
C LEU A 19 0.80 -4.46 -1.31
N SER A 20 1.73 -5.21 -1.91
CA SER A 20 2.43 -4.78 -3.14
C SER A 20 1.47 -4.75 -4.33
N GLU A 21 0.64 -5.78 -4.50
CA GLU A 21 -0.42 -5.79 -5.50
C GLU A 21 -1.36 -4.59 -5.35
N ALA A 22 -1.76 -4.27 -4.11
CA ALA A 22 -2.61 -3.12 -3.83
C ALA A 22 -1.93 -1.78 -4.13
N ALA A 23 -0.61 -1.68 -3.91
CA ALA A 23 0.17 -0.51 -4.29
C ALA A 23 0.18 -0.33 -5.82
N ASP A 24 0.44 -1.40 -6.57
CA ASP A 24 0.42 -1.38 -8.04
C ASP A 24 -0.97 -1.02 -8.61
N ASP A 25 -2.03 -1.56 -8.02
CA ASP A 25 -3.40 -1.24 -8.38
C ASP A 25 -3.72 0.23 -8.09
N LEU A 26 -3.27 0.75 -6.96
CA LEU A 26 -3.44 2.14 -6.59
C LEU A 26 -2.72 3.06 -7.57
N ASP A 27 -1.46 2.79 -7.89
CA ASP A 27 -0.68 3.56 -8.87
C ASP A 27 -1.34 3.55 -10.25
N ARG A 28 -1.87 2.40 -10.68
CA ARG A 28 -2.62 2.30 -11.93
C ARG A 28 -3.86 3.19 -11.91
N VAL A 29 -4.66 3.15 -10.84
CA VAL A 29 -5.83 4.02 -10.71
C VAL A 29 -5.41 5.50 -10.72
N LEU A 30 -4.39 5.86 -9.94
CA LEU A 30 -3.89 7.23 -9.86
C LEU A 30 -3.42 7.75 -11.22
N SER A 31 -2.78 6.91 -12.03
CA SER A 31 -2.36 7.28 -13.40
C SER A 31 -3.52 7.60 -14.33
N THR A 32 -4.72 7.08 -14.07
CA THR A 32 -5.92 7.36 -14.88
C THR A 32 -6.62 8.67 -14.50
N VAL A 33 -6.40 9.16 -13.28
CA VAL A 33 -7.04 10.37 -12.75
C VAL A 33 -6.11 11.59 -12.73
N ASP A 34 -4.82 11.44 -13.04
CA ASP A 34 -3.83 12.53 -13.10
C ASP A 34 -3.97 13.42 -14.37
N GLY A 35 -5.09 13.29 -15.10
CA GLY A 35 -5.41 14.06 -16.30
C GLY A 35 -6.52 15.10 -16.07
N PRO A 36 -6.67 16.08 -16.98
CA PRO A 36 -7.78 17.02 -16.91
C PRO A 36 -9.12 16.29 -16.97
N VAL A 37 -10.05 16.64 -16.07
CA VAL A 37 -11.36 15.98 -15.95
C VAL A 37 -12.26 16.25 -17.17
N GLY A 38 -11.85 17.20 -18.02
CA GLY A 38 -12.60 17.65 -19.18
C GLY A 38 -13.66 18.69 -18.81
N ASP A 39 -14.40 19.15 -19.81
CA ASP A 39 -15.50 20.09 -19.58
C ASP A 39 -16.71 19.35 -18.97
N LEU A 40 -17.02 19.65 -17.71
CA LEU A 40 -18.18 19.11 -16.98
C LEU A 40 -19.39 20.07 -17.00
N GLY A 41 -19.34 21.13 -17.80
CA GLY A 41 -20.39 22.14 -17.91
C GLY A 41 -19.99 23.46 -17.28
N PRO A 42 -20.78 24.05 -16.34
CA PRO A 42 -20.45 25.34 -15.77
C PRO A 42 -19.05 25.34 -15.15
N GLN A 43 -18.26 26.38 -15.42
CA GLN A 43 -16.85 26.46 -14.99
C GLN A 43 -16.65 26.19 -13.49
N GLY A 44 -17.55 26.69 -12.63
CA GLY A 44 -17.49 26.43 -11.19
C GLY A 44 -17.70 24.96 -10.78
N VAL A 45 -18.37 24.15 -11.61
CA VAL A 45 -18.50 22.70 -11.40
C VAL A 45 -17.20 21.99 -11.77
N THR A 46 -16.62 22.33 -12.93
CA THR A 46 -15.33 21.77 -13.38
C THR A 46 -14.22 22.05 -12.36
N GLU A 47 -14.07 23.30 -11.92
CA GLU A 47 -13.05 23.69 -10.92
C GLU A 47 -13.24 22.98 -9.57
N ALA A 48 -14.49 22.80 -9.12
CA ALA A 48 -14.79 22.09 -7.88
C ALA A 48 -14.41 20.61 -7.95
N VAL A 49 -14.68 19.96 -9.09
CA VAL A 49 -14.32 18.54 -9.31
C VAL A 49 -12.81 18.38 -9.43
N GLU A 50 -12.12 19.25 -10.16
CA GLU A 50 -10.65 19.25 -10.24
C GLU A 50 -10.00 19.36 -8.86
N GLY A 51 -10.46 20.29 -8.02
CA GLY A 51 -9.97 20.45 -6.66
C GLY A 51 -10.19 19.21 -5.78
N LEU A 52 -11.34 18.54 -5.92
CA LEU A 52 -11.63 17.28 -5.23
C LEU A 52 -10.71 16.15 -5.69
N VAL A 53 -10.53 15.99 -7.00
CA VAL A 53 -9.64 14.96 -7.58
C VAL A 53 -8.21 15.16 -7.11
N VAL A 54 -7.68 16.39 -7.18
CA VAL A 54 -6.34 16.73 -6.67
C VAL A 54 -6.21 16.35 -5.19
N GLY A 55 -7.22 16.70 -4.38
CA GLY A 55 -7.24 16.37 -2.96
C GLY A 55 -7.31 14.86 -2.68
N TRP A 56 -8.01 14.08 -3.51
CA TRP A 56 -8.07 12.63 -3.38
C TRP A 56 -6.77 11.96 -3.79
N VAL A 57 -6.21 12.35 -4.95
CA VAL A 57 -4.91 11.88 -5.44
C VAL A 57 -3.82 12.12 -4.41
N ALA A 58 -3.76 13.32 -3.82
CA ALA A 58 -2.77 13.64 -2.79
C ALA A 58 -2.90 12.75 -1.53
N ARG A 59 -4.12 12.47 -1.07
CA ARG A 59 -4.36 11.58 0.08
C ARG A 59 -4.00 10.13 -0.21
N LEU A 60 -4.32 9.66 -1.41
CA LEU A 60 -4.02 8.31 -1.85
C LEU A 60 -2.51 8.09 -2.04
N ARG A 61 -1.81 9.06 -2.64
CA ARG A 61 -0.33 9.03 -2.75
C ARG A 61 0.39 9.06 -1.41
N ALA A 62 -0.25 9.57 -0.36
CA ALA A 62 0.31 9.56 1.00
C ALA A 62 0.22 8.17 1.67
N VAL A 63 -0.54 7.22 1.11
CA VAL A 63 -0.63 5.86 1.64
C VAL A 63 0.56 5.05 1.11
N ASP A 64 1.55 4.83 1.97
CA ASP A 64 2.78 4.09 1.63
C ASP A 64 2.58 2.55 1.72
N LEU A 65 1.73 1.99 0.86
CA LEU A 65 1.48 0.54 0.83
C LEU A 65 2.74 -0.26 0.48
N ALA A 66 3.59 0.28 -0.39
CA ALA A 66 4.85 -0.35 -0.78
C ALA A 66 5.84 -0.43 0.39
N GLY A 67 6.01 0.66 1.15
CA GLY A 67 6.86 0.68 2.34
C GLY A 67 6.34 -0.22 3.46
N VAL A 68 5.01 -0.33 3.62
CA VAL A 68 4.41 -1.30 4.56
C VAL A 68 4.68 -2.73 4.09
N ALA A 69 4.53 -3.03 2.80
CA ALA A 69 4.83 -4.35 2.26
C ALA A 69 6.30 -4.75 2.53
N GLU A 70 7.22 -3.82 2.32
CA GLU A 70 8.65 -4.05 2.58
C GLU A 70 8.94 -4.31 4.06
N SER A 71 8.31 -3.52 4.95
CA SER A 71 8.43 -3.72 6.40
C SER A 71 7.93 -5.10 6.83
N VAL A 72 6.85 -5.60 6.22
CA VAL A 72 6.31 -6.94 6.49
C VAL A 72 7.25 -8.03 5.96
N ARG A 73 7.86 -7.86 4.78
CA ARG A 73 8.87 -8.81 4.27
C ARG A 73 10.07 -8.90 5.20
N ALA A 74 10.61 -7.75 5.61
CA ALA A 74 11.73 -7.69 6.54
C ALA A 74 11.42 -8.38 7.88
N ALA A 75 10.19 -8.21 8.39
CA ALA A 75 9.74 -8.93 9.58
C ALA A 75 9.71 -10.46 9.35
N GLY A 76 9.19 -10.92 8.21
CA GLY A 76 9.17 -12.35 7.85
C GLY A 76 10.56 -12.96 7.75
N GLU A 77 11.51 -12.24 7.14
CA GLU A 77 12.92 -12.65 7.07
C GLU A 77 13.56 -12.73 8.46
N ALA A 78 13.30 -11.75 9.33
CA ALA A 78 13.80 -11.76 10.70
C ALA A 78 13.27 -12.97 11.51
N TYR A 79 11.99 -13.34 11.33
CA TYR A 79 11.44 -14.53 11.98
C TYR A 79 12.06 -15.83 11.44
N ARG A 80 12.30 -15.96 10.12
CA ARG A 80 12.99 -17.13 9.55
C ARG A 80 14.40 -17.27 10.09
N ALA A 81 15.16 -16.17 10.12
CA ALA A 81 16.52 -16.18 10.66
C ALA A 81 16.56 -16.59 12.14
N ALA A 82 15.62 -16.10 12.96
CA ALA A 82 15.54 -16.48 14.36
C ALA A 82 15.20 -17.98 14.56
N ASP A 83 14.32 -18.52 13.73
CA ASP A 83 13.91 -19.93 13.77
C ASP A 83 15.05 -20.88 13.31
N GLU A 84 15.86 -20.46 12.35
CA GLU A 84 17.07 -21.18 11.93
C GLU A 84 18.14 -21.22 13.04
N TRP A 85 18.35 -20.10 13.74
CA TRP A 85 19.32 -20.01 14.85
C TRP A 85 18.89 -20.81 16.08
N GLY A 86 17.58 -20.93 16.33
CA GLY A 86 17.04 -21.73 17.43
C GLY A 86 17.10 -23.25 17.21
N ARG A 87 17.37 -23.70 15.98
CA ARG A 87 17.48 -25.13 15.61
C ARG A 87 18.92 -25.63 15.43
N GLY A 88 19.91 -24.74 15.47
CA GLY A 88 21.33 -25.04 15.36
C GLY A 88 22.04 -25.32 16.68
#